data_AF-A0A9D1CY48-F1
#
_entry.id   AF-A0A9D1CY48-F1
#
_cell.length_a   1.000
_cell.length_b   1.000
_cell.length_c   1.000
_cell.angle_alpha   90.00
_cell.angle_beta   90.00
_cell.angle_gamma   90.00
#
_symmetry.space_group_name_H-M   'P 1'
#
loop_
_entity.id
_entity.type
_entity.pdbx_description
1 polymer ?
#
loop_
_entity_poly.entity_id
_entity_poly.type
_entity_poly.pdbx_seq_one_letter_code
_entity_poly.pdbx_strand_id
1 'polypeptide(L)'
;MDIGDKYNMLKCVKYVGSDKRGRKFLFKCDCGKEVEYTGTYVKNNYYKSCGCMKHNKNKDEDILNSKYHRLKPIKRVENIRRGKAFLCRCDCGKEKIVALSLLKRGTTKSCGCWNSEVQSNFMTEYSTKHNKANTPEYKVWKGMKERCYNANNKAYKNYGGRGIKVCERWNNSFDNFINDMGERPTKNHQIDRIDNDKNYNPENCKWVTRSENTLNKRHKLGKSGFRNIILEDRIKSKTYYYALLKRQGYTRKSRYTDLETALNKRDLYIEEYNKNPKKWVEDTIKKNYLK
;
A
#
# COMPACT_ATOMS: atom_id res chain seq x y z
N MET A 1 58.81 29.14 -30.85
CA MET A 1 58.44 27.78 -30.39
C MET A 1 59.77 27.26 -30.04
N ASP A 2 59.95 27.06 -28.76
CA ASP A 2 61.28 27.01 -28.19
C ASP A 2 61.49 25.60 -27.64
N ILE A 3 62.75 25.19 -27.57
CA ILE A 3 63.10 23.84 -27.10
C ILE A 3 62.68 23.75 -25.62
N GLY A 4 61.95 22.69 -25.27
CA GLY A 4 61.40 22.50 -23.94
C GLY A 4 59.93 22.90 -23.80
N ASP A 5 59.38 23.73 -24.70
CA ASP A 5 57.96 24.10 -24.68
C ASP A 5 57.07 22.85 -24.72
N LYS A 6 56.04 22.81 -23.87
CA LYS A 6 55.04 21.74 -23.86
C LYS A 6 53.69 22.25 -24.38
N TYR A 7 53.13 21.54 -25.37
CA TYR A 7 51.82 21.81 -25.95
C TYR A 7 50.99 20.53 -25.88
N ASN A 8 49.92 20.52 -25.07
CA ASN A 8 49.17 19.30 -24.74
C ASN A 8 50.11 18.17 -24.27
N MET A 9 50.10 17.00 -24.94
CA MET A 9 50.96 15.88 -24.60
C MET A 9 52.35 15.95 -25.25
N LEU A 10 52.68 17.00 -26.01
CA LEU A 10 53.88 17.07 -26.85
C LEU A 10 54.88 18.08 -26.29
N LYS A 11 56.07 17.61 -25.90
CA LYS A 11 57.20 18.47 -25.50
C LYS A 11 58.16 18.65 -26.68
N CYS A 12 58.44 19.88 -27.07
CA CYS A 12 59.39 20.22 -28.13
C CYS A 12 60.81 19.81 -27.72
N VAL A 13 61.45 18.94 -28.49
CA VAL A 13 62.79 18.40 -28.20
C VAL A 13 63.86 19.12 -29.01
N LYS A 14 63.65 19.26 -30.32
CA LYS A 14 64.60 19.97 -31.20
C LYS A 14 63.94 20.44 -32.48
N TYR A 15 64.53 21.48 -33.08
CA TYR A 15 64.26 21.86 -34.46
C TYR A 15 64.86 20.84 -35.43
N VAL A 16 64.10 20.44 -36.45
CA VAL A 16 64.51 19.41 -37.42
C VAL A 16 64.80 20.01 -38.79
N GLY A 17 64.05 21.03 -39.20
CA GLY A 17 64.18 21.65 -40.51
C GLY A 17 62.92 22.44 -40.88
N SER A 18 62.88 22.94 -42.11
CA SER A 18 61.71 23.63 -42.65
C SER A 18 61.38 23.10 -44.03
N ASP A 19 60.09 22.99 -44.34
CA ASP A 19 59.60 22.68 -45.68
C ASP A 19 58.54 23.70 -46.12
N LYS A 20 57.91 23.47 -47.29
CA LYS A 20 56.83 24.32 -47.84
C LYS A 20 55.61 24.49 -46.91
N ARG A 21 55.46 23.66 -45.88
CA ARG A 21 54.38 23.73 -44.88
C ARG A 21 54.83 24.43 -43.59
N GLY A 22 56.11 24.76 -43.45
CA GLY A 22 56.66 25.55 -42.35
C GLY A 22 57.75 24.82 -41.56
N ARG A 23 58.09 25.38 -40.39
CA ARG A 23 59.12 24.85 -39.48
C ARG A 23 58.67 23.56 -38.81
N LYS A 24 59.50 22.52 -38.88
CA LYS A 24 59.28 21.21 -38.25
C LYS A 24 60.15 21.03 -37.01
N PHE A 25 59.56 20.37 -36.03
CA PHE A 25 60.17 20.08 -34.74
C PHE A 25 59.92 18.62 -34.37
N LEU A 26 60.88 18.02 -33.69
CA LEU A 26 60.74 16.73 -33.04
C LEU A 26 60.07 16.96 -31.68
N PHE A 27 59.00 16.24 -31.40
CA PHE A 27 58.30 16.27 -30.13
C PHE A 27 58.37 14.91 -29.45
N LYS A 28 58.61 14.90 -28.14
CA LYS A 28 58.42 13.72 -27.28
C LYS A 28 57.03 13.80 -26.66
N CYS A 29 56.22 12.79 -26.93
CA CYS A 29 54.87 12.68 -26.38
C CYS A 29 54.91 12.13 -24.95
N ASP A 30 53.94 12.47 -24.10
CA ASP A 30 53.83 11.95 -22.72
C ASP A 30 53.75 10.41 -22.67
N CYS A 31 53.32 9.76 -23.75
CA CYS A 31 53.34 8.30 -23.89
C CYS A 31 54.72 7.72 -24.27
N GLY A 32 55.77 8.54 -24.30
CA GLY A 32 57.15 8.17 -24.63
C GLY A 32 57.50 8.17 -26.13
N LYS A 33 56.52 8.20 -27.04
CA LYS A 33 56.75 8.17 -28.49
C LYS A 33 57.23 9.53 -29.01
N GLU A 34 58.24 9.52 -29.87
CA GLU A 34 58.72 10.70 -30.58
C GLU A 34 58.05 10.84 -31.96
N VAL A 35 57.71 12.08 -32.33
CA VAL A 35 57.03 12.42 -33.59
C VAL A 35 57.52 13.74 -34.15
N GLU A 36 57.67 13.83 -35.47
CA GLU A 36 58.00 15.06 -36.17
C GLU A 36 56.73 15.75 -36.67
N TYR A 37 56.49 16.98 -36.21
CA TYR A 37 55.33 17.77 -36.61
C TYR A 37 55.72 19.21 -36.97
N THR A 38 54.90 19.84 -37.81
CA THR A 38 55.00 21.28 -38.08
C THR A 38 54.57 22.07 -36.83
N GLY A 39 55.42 23.01 -36.40
CA GLY A 39 55.23 23.73 -35.14
C GLY A 39 53.95 24.57 -35.09
N THR A 40 53.50 25.12 -36.23
CA THR A 40 52.24 25.88 -36.33
C THR A 40 51.01 25.03 -36.02
N TYR A 41 50.95 23.78 -36.51
CA TYR A 41 49.84 22.87 -36.24
C TYR A 41 49.78 22.41 -34.79
N VAL A 42 50.94 22.23 -34.15
CA VAL A 42 51.01 21.91 -32.71
C VAL A 42 50.58 23.12 -31.87
N LYS A 43 51.06 24.33 -32.19
CA LYS A 43 50.63 25.58 -31.52
C LYS A 43 49.14 25.83 -31.63
N ASN A 44 48.57 25.61 -32.81
CA ASN A 44 47.14 25.80 -33.07
C ASN A 44 46.29 24.59 -32.67
N ASN A 45 46.84 23.66 -31.88
CA ASN A 45 46.12 22.50 -31.32
C ASN A 45 45.55 21.49 -32.33
N TYR A 46 46.00 21.49 -33.58
CA TYR A 46 45.64 20.46 -34.57
C TYR A 46 46.27 19.10 -34.23
N TYR A 47 47.48 19.11 -33.66
CA TYR A 47 48.15 17.93 -33.14
C TYR A 47 48.34 18.04 -31.63
N LYS A 48 47.56 17.28 -30.86
CA LYS A 48 47.57 17.31 -29.38
C LYS A 48 48.41 16.19 -28.74
N SER A 49 48.79 15.19 -29.52
CA SER A 49 49.58 14.03 -29.10
C SER A 49 50.21 13.37 -30.34
N CYS A 50 51.04 12.34 -30.15
CA CYS A 50 51.59 11.53 -31.25
C CYS A 50 50.55 10.63 -31.96
N GLY A 51 49.26 10.92 -31.82
CA GLY A 51 48.13 10.04 -32.15
C GLY A 51 47.64 9.16 -31.00
N CYS A 52 48.43 8.99 -29.92
CA CYS A 52 48.06 8.13 -28.78
C CYS A 52 46.75 8.54 -28.09
N MET A 53 46.37 9.83 -28.10
CA MET A 53 45.10 10.30 -27.54
C MET A 53 43.86 9.68 -28.22
N LYS A 54 43.99 9.23 -29.47
CA LYS A 54 42.95 8.48 -30.20
C LYS A 54 43.00 6.97 -29.91
N HIS A 55 44.20 6.41 -29.67
CA HIS A 55 44.40 4.99 -29.39
C HIS A 55 44.15 4.59 -27.92
N ASN A 56 44.12 5.54 -26.97
CA ASN A 56 44.04 5.24 -25.54
C ASN A 56 42.62 5.10 -24.95
N LYS A 57 41.52 5.25 -25.72
CA LYS A 57 40.16 5.31 -25.13
C LYS A 57 39.51 3.95 -24.79
N ASN A 58 40.27 2.84 -24.93
CA ASN A 58 39.74 1.47 -24.88
C ASN A 58 40.69 0.44 -24.25
N LYS A 59 41.76 0.84 -23.55
CA LYS A 59 42.59 -0.12 -22.82
C LYS A 59 41.76 -0.78 -21.74
N ASP A 60 41.97 -2.07 -21.53
CA ASP A 60 41.24 -2.84 -20.50
C ASP A 60 41.43 -2.21 -19.13
N GLU A 61 42.63 -1.72 -18.84
CA GLU A 61 42.98 -1.03 -17.60
C GLU A 61 42.15 0.23 -17.35
N ASP A 62 41.96 1.11 -18.34
CA ASP A 62 41.11 2.30 -18.21
C ASP A 62 39.65 1.92 -17.93
N ILE A 63 39.17 0.83 -18.55
CA ILE A 63 37.80 0.33 -18.38
C ILE A 63 37.62 -0.26 -16.98
N LEU A 64 38.60 -1.03 -16.49
CA LEU A 64 38.61 -1.61 -15.14
C LEU A 64 38.67 -0.53 -14.04
N ASN A 65 39.30 0.60 -14.34
CA ASN A 65 39.37 1.76 -13.45
C ASN A 65 38.16 2.70 -13.56
N SER A 66 37.24 2.44 -14.50
CA SER A 66 36.03 3.24 -14.70
C SER A 66 34.84 2.69 -13.91
N LYS A 67 33.86 3.55 -13.59
CA LYS A 67 32.55 3.15 -13.06
C LYS A 67 31.45 3.57 -14.03
N TYR A 68 30.54 2.65 -14.34
CA TYR A 68 29.41 2.88 -15.24
C TYR A 68 28.11 2.74 -14.46
N HIS A 69 27.56 3.88 -14.02
CA HIS A 69 26.37 3.90 -13.15
C HIS A 69 26.63 3.05 -11.90
N ARG A 70 25.87 1.97 -11.67
CA ARG A 70 26.08 1.08 -10.51
C ARG A 70 27.04 -0.08 -10.78
N LEU A 71 27.63 -0.17 -11.98
CA LEU A 71 28.48 -1.29 -12.39
C LEU A 71 29.95 -0.86 -12.45
N LYS A 72 30.80 -1.55 -11.70
CA LYS A 72 32.26 -1.43 -11.77
C LYS A 72 32.84 -2.68 -12.45
N PRO A 73 33.46 -2.57 -13.64
CA PRO A 73 34.17 -3.68 -14.25
C PRO A 73 35.29 -4.20 -13.32
N ILE A 74 35.37 -5.52 -13.13
CA ILE A 74 36.37 -6.16 -12.26
C ILE A 74 37.35 -7.02 -13.05
N LYS A 75 36.93 -7.63 -14.16
CA LYS A 75 37.83 -8.34 -15.08
C LYS A 75 37.29 -8.39 -16.49
N ARG A 76 38.21 -8.45 -17.45
CA ARG A 76 37.91 -8.79 -18.84
C ARG A 76 37.51 -10.28 -18.92
N VAL A 77 36.48 -10.59 -19.71
CA VAL A 77 36.05 -11.98 -19.98
C VAL A 77 36.11 -12.27 -21.47
N GLU A 78 35.65 -13.43 -21.93
CA GLU A 78 35.55 -13.72 -23.36
C GLU A 78 34.61 -12.74 -24.09
N ASN A 79 34.73 -12.67 -25.41
CA ASN A 79 33.78 -11.92 -26.22
C ASN A 79 32.41 -12.60 -26.18
N ILE A 80 31.37 -11.80 -26.05
CA ILE A 80 29.99 -12.26 -26.23
C ILE A 80 29.47 -11.79 -27.59
N ARG A 81 28.23 -12.15 -27.96
CA ARG A 81 27.60 -11.73 -29.24
C ARG A 81 27.71 -10.22 -29.54
N ARG A 82 27.77 -9.37 -28.51
CA ARG A 82 27.93 -7.90 -28.62
C ARG A 82 29.38 -7.41 -28.52
N GLY A 83 30.34 -8.30 -28.74
CA GLY A 83 31.77 -8.05 -28.72
C GLY A 83 32.38 -8.09 -27.33
N LYS A 84 33.33 -7.19 -27.09
CA LYS A 84 34.11 -7.05 -25.86
C LYS A 84 33.19 -6.93 -24.63
N ALA A 85 33.41 -7.75 -23.62
CA ALA A 85 32.63 -7.83 -22.37
C ALA A 85 33.50 -7.90 -21.11
N PHE A 86 32.92 -7.47 -19.99
CA PHE A 86 33.57 -7.46 -18.69
C PHE A 86 32.64 -8.06 -17.65
N LEU A 87 33.20 -8.82 -16.71
CA LEU A 87 32.51 -9.11 -15.47
C LEU A 87 32.51 -7.84 -14.65
N CYS A 88 31.33 -7.40 -14.22
CA CYS A 88 31.14 -6.18 -13.45
C CYS A 88 30.53 -6.51 -12.10
N ARG A 89 31.06 -5.91 -11.04
CA ARG A 89 30.43 -5.90 -9.71
C ARG A 89 29.48 -4.72 -9.62
N CYS A 90 28.24 -5.00 -9.25
CA CYS A 90 27.26 -3.95 -9.04
C CYS A 90 27.34 -3.42 -7.61
N ASP A 91 26.89 -2.19 -7.38
CA ASP A 91 26.72 -1.62 -6.02
C ASP A 91 25.79 -2.49 -5.14
N CYS A 92 24.93 -3.32 -5.75
CA CYS A 92 24.09 -4.32 -5.08
C CYS A 92 24.87 -5.55 -4.55
N GLY A 93 26.18 -5.62 -4.77
CA GLY A 93 27.05 -6.76 -4.47
C GLY A 93 27.04 -7.87 -5.52
N LYS A 94 25.97 -8.02 -6.31
CA LYS A 94 25.87 -9.05 -7.36
C LYS A 94 26.76 -8.72 -8.56
N GLU A 95 27.25 -9.77 -9.20
CA GLU A 95 28.10 -9.67 -10.39
C GLU A 95 27.30 -9.95 -11.67
N LYS A 96 27.71 -9.33 -12.78
CA LYS A 96 27.06 -9.49 -14.08
C LYS A 96 28.07 -9.30 -15.21
N ILE A 97 28.02 -10.18 -16.21
CA ILE A 97 28.79 -10.01 -17.45
C ILE A 97 28.05 -9.00 -18.35
N VAL A 98 28.73 -7.95 -18.77
CA VAL A 98 28.14 -6.87 -19.59
C VAL A 98 29.07 -6.51 -20.73
N ALA A 99 28.52 -6.33 -21.94
CA ALA A 99 29.28 -5.84 -23.08
C ALA A 99 29.73 -4.38 -22.85
N LEU A 100 30.97 -4.07 -23.26
CA LEU A 100 31.54 -2.72 -23.16
C LEU A 100 30.68 -1.68 -23.87
N SER A 101 30.12 -2.03 -25.04
CA SER A 101 29.23 -1.15 -25.79
C SER A 101 27.98 -0.76 -24.99
N LEU A 102 27.46 -1.64 -24.13
CA LEU A 102 26.28 -1.39 -23.30
C LEU A 102 26.60 -0.58 -22.06
N LEU A 103 27.78 -0.80 -21.48
CA LEU A 103 28.33 0.02 -20.38
C LEU A 103 28.52 1.47 -20.84
N LYS A 104 29.22 1.66 -21.97
CA LYS A 104 29.50 3.00 -22.53
C LYS A 104 28.25 3.77 -22.92
N ARG A 105 27.25 3.09 -23.49
CA ARG A 105 25.95 3.70 -23.85
C ARG A 105 25.02 3.94 -22.64
N GLY A 106 25.35 3.41 -21.46
CA GLY A 106 24.49 3.51 -20.27
C GLY A 106 23.18 2.73 -20.35
N THR A 107 23.08 1.78 -21.29
CA THR A 107 21.86 0.94 -21.46
C THR A 107 21.74 -0.11 -20.36
N THR A 108 22.88 -0.62 -19.87
CA THR A 108 22.92 -1.53 -18.71
C THR A 108 23.46 -0.76 -17.52
N LYS A 109 22.57 -0.43 -16.58
CA LYS A 109 22.86 0.48 -15.46
C LYS A 109 23.16 -0.24 -14.14
N SER A 110 22.75 -1.49 -14.01
CA SER A 110 22.88 -2.30 -12.78
C SER A 110 22.87 -3.82 -13.07
N CYS A 111 23.06 -4.62 -12.02
CA CYS A 111 22.87 -6.06 -12.02
C CYS A 111 21.43 -6.47 -12.43
N GLY A 112 20.48 -5.55 -12.33
CA GLY A 112 19.03 -5.79 -12.41
C GLY A 112 18.30 -5.26 -11.16
N CYS A 113 19.04 -5.05 -10.07
CA CYS A 113 18.51 -4.55 -8.79
C CYS A 113 17.80 -3.20 -8.93
N TRP A 114 18.23 -2.33 -9.84
CA TRP A 114 17.57 -1.04 -10.05
C TRP A 114 16.10 -1.24 -10.42
N ASN A 115 15.81 -2.18 -11.33
CA ASN A 115 14.43 -2.45 -11.72
C ASN A 115 13.67 -3.12 -10.58
N SER A 116 14.31 -4.00 -9.81
CA SER A 116 13.70 -4.62 -8.63
C SER A 116 13.37 -3.60 -7.53
N GLU A 117 14.25 -2.61 -7.29
CA GLU A 117 14.04 -1.52 -6.33
C GLU A 117 12.88 -0.62 -6.77
N VAL A 118 12.85 -0.21 -8.04
CA VAL A 118 11.75 0.59 -8.59
C VAL A 118 10.42 -0.15 -8.50
N GLN A 119 10.39 -1.45 -8.86
CA GLN A 119 9.19 -2.28 -8.76
C GLN A 119 8.76 -2.50 -7.31
N SER A 120 9.71 -2.71 -6.40
CA SER A 120 9.45 -2.84 -4.97
C SER A 120 8.82 -1.56 -4.42
N ASN A 121 9.44 -0.40 -4.65
CA ASN A 121 8.94 0.88 -4.15
C ASN A 121 7.54 1.19 -4.69
N PHE A 122 7.32 0.96 -5.98
CA PHE A 122 5.98 1.08 -6.58
C PHE A 122 4.97 0.15 -5.90
N MET A 123 5.34 -1.10 -5.64
CA MET A 123 4.47 -2.06 -4.97
C MET A 123 4.18 -1.66 -3.52
N THR A 124 5.16 -1.13 -2.79
CA THR A 124 4.96 -0.64 -1.41
C THR A 124 3.99 0.53 -1.39
N GLU A 125 4.18 1.54 -2.26
CA GLU A 125 3.26 2.68 -2.36
C GLU A 125 1.85 2.27 -2.84
N TYR A 126 1.75 1.36 -3.80
CA TYR A 126 0.46 0.87 -4.29
C TYR A 126 -0.29 0.02 -3.24
N SER A 127 0.44 -0.86 -2.54
CA SER A 127 -0.11 -1.72 -1.49
C SER A 127 -0.62 -0.91 -0.29
N THR A 128 0.08 0.16 0.12
CA THR A 128 -0.41 1.04 1.20
C THR A 128 -1.71 1.77 0.84
N LYS A 129 -1.93 2.13 -0.43
CA LYS A 129 -3.16 2.80 -0.89
C LYS A 129 -4.33 1.85 -1.15
N HIS A 130 -4.06 0.62 -1.61
CA HIS A 130 -5.10 -0.28 -2.13
C HIS A 130 -5.31 -1.58 -1.35
N ASN A 131 -4.45 -1.96 -0.38
CA ASN A 131 -4.58 -3.26 0.32
C ASN A 131 -5.95 -3.46 0.98
N LYS A 132 -6.53 -2.39 1.55
CA LYS A 132 -7.82 -2.52 2.21
C LYS A 132 -9.02 -2.36 1.26
N ALA A 133 -8.84 -1.87 0.03
CA ALA A 133 -9.95 -1.59 -0.89
C ALA A 133 -10.77 -2.83 -1.28
N ASN A 134 -10.15 -4.02 -1.24
CA ASN A 134 -10.81 -5.30 -1.52
C ASN A 134 -11.35 -6.01 -0.26
N THR A 135 -11.10 -5.47 0.93
CA THR A 135 -11.56 -6.08 2.18
C THR A 135 -13.08 -6.00 2.32
N PRO A 136 -13.71 -6.99 2.98
CA PRO A 136 -15.14 -6.93 3.32
C PRO A 136 -15.53 -5.65 4.04
N GLU A 137 -14.69 -5.14 4.94
CA GLU A 137 -14.90 -3.97 5.77
C GLU A 137 -14.92 -2.69 4.94
N TYR A 138 -14.00 -2.56 3.98
CA TYR A 138 -13.99 -1.42 3.06
C TYR A 138 -15.25 -1.39 2.19
N LYS A 139 -15.71 -2.56 1.73
CA LYS A 139 -16.98 -2.66 0.99
C LYS A 139 -18.17 -2.24 1.86
N VAL A 140 -18.17 -2.60 3.14
CA VAL A 140 -19.19 -2.17 4.11
C VAL A 140 -19.16 -0.65 4.33
N TRP A 141 -17.99 -0.08 4.57
CA TRP A 141 -17.79 1.36 4.77
C TRP A 141 -18.22 2.17 3.53
N LYS A 142 -17.79 1.74 2.33
CA LYS A 142 -18.21 2.35 1.07
C LYS A 142 -19.72 2.25 0.89
N GLY A 143 -20.30 1.07 1.11
CA GLY A 143 -21.74 0.87 1.02
C GLY A 143 -22.53 1.70 2.04
N MET A 144 -22.01 1.91 3.25
CA MET A 144 -22.58 2.81 4.24
C MET A 144 -22.65 4.26 3.70
N LYS A 145 -21.55 4.78 3.17
CA LYS A 145 -21.51 6.11 2.56
C LYS A 145 -22.46 6.24 1.36
N GLU A 146 -22.51 5.23 0.50
CA GLU A 146 -23.45 5.23 -0.64
C GLU A 146 -24.91 5.32 -0.19
N ARG A 147 -25.32 4.60 0.86
CA ARG A 147 -26.69 4.71 1.40
C ARG A 147 -27.00 6.11 1.93
N CYS A 148 -26.03 6.80 2.51
CA CYS A 148 -26.21 8.12 3.12
C CYS A 148 -26.13 9.29 2.13
N TYR A 149 -25.29 9.20 1.09
CA TYR A 149 -24.95 10.38 0.27
C TYR A 149 -25.21 10.21 -1.22
N ASN A 150 -25.47 8.99 -1.72
CA ASN A 150 -25.76 8.77 -3.14
C ASN A 150 -27.28 8.66 -3.35
N ALA A 151 -27.89 9.73 -3.87
CA ALA A 151 -29.32 9.79 -4.17
C ALA A 151 -29.81 8.69 -5.13
N ASN A 152 -28.93 8.17 -5.99
CA ASN A 152 -29.25 7.09 -6.93
C ASN A 152 -29.22 5.70 -6.29
N ASN A 153 -28.73 5.57 -5.05
CA ASN A 153 -28.73 4.30 -4.35
C ASN A 153 -30.18 3.91 -3.98
N LYS A 154 -30.61 2.68 -4.31
CA LYS A 154 -31.97 2.17 -4.02
C LYS A 154 -32.38 2.30 -2.54
N ALA A 155 -31.40 2.24 -1.63
CA ALA A 155 -31.64 2.36 -0.20
C ALA A 155 -31.64 3.83 0.27
N TYR A 156 -31.20 4.81 -0.53
CA TYR A 156 -31.05 6.21 -0.11
C TYR A 156 -32.27 6.77 0.60
N LYS A 157 -33.48 6.51 0.09
CA LYS A 157 -34.76 6.91 0.69
C LYS A 157 -34.93 6.49 2.17
N ASN A 158 -34.30 5.40 2.59
CA ASN A 158 -34.36 4.87 3.96
C ASN A 158 -33.20 5.36 4.84
N TYR A 159 -32.26 6.11 4.28
CA TYR A 159 -31.02 6.57 4.93
C TYR A 159 -30.82 8.07 4.65
N GLY A 160 -30.06 8.43 3.62
CA GLY A 160 -29.80 9.83 3.26
C GLY A 160 -31.06 10.67 3.07
N GLY A 161 -32.11 10.09 2.47
CA GLY A 161 -33.43 10.73 2.32
C GLY A 161 -34.16 11.00 3.64
N ARG A 162 -33.74 10.38 4.75
CA ARG A 162 -34.23 10.65 6.12
C ARG A 162 -33.33 11.60 6.90
N GLY A 163 -32.25 12.11 6.29
CA GLY A 163 -31.24 12.93 6.97
C GLY A 163 -30.17 12.12 7.71
N ILE A 164 -30.13 10.79 7.57
CA ILE A 164 -29.12 9.97 8.23
C ILE A 164 -27.77 10.12 7.54
N LYS A 165 -26.75 10.50 8.30
CA LYS A 165 -25.37 10.75 7.86
C LYS A 165 -24.38 9.80 8.50
N VAL A 166 -23.17 9.80 7.98
CA VAL A 166 -21.98 9.22 8.60
C VAL A 166 -21.24 10.33 9.33
N CYS A 167 -20.75 10.07 10.55
CA CYS A 167 -19.92 11.04 11.26
C CYS A 167 -18.68 11.42 10.43
N GLU A 168 -18.22 12.66 10.56
CA GLU A 168 -17.13 13.21 9.73
C GLU A 168 -15.86 12.36 9.82
N ARG A 169 -15.52 11.91 11.04
CA ARG A 169 -14.38 11.03 11.34
C ARG A 169 -14.37 9.77 10.46
N TRP A 170 -15.51 9.12 10.27
CA TRP A 170 -15.64 7.95 9.41
C TRP A 170 -15.85 8.32 7.95
N ASN A 171 -16.55 9.43 7.65
CA ASN A 171 -16.81 9.82 6.28
C ASN A 171 -15.51 10.08 5.49
N ASN A 172 -14.49 10.62 6.17
CA ASN A 172 -13.25 11.05 5.55
C ASN A 172 -12.11 10.02 5.64
N SER A 173 -12.24 8.96 6.44
CA SER A 173 -11.17 7.98 6.63
C SER A 173 -11.70 6.58 6.92
N PHE A 174 -11.30 5.63 6.06
CA PHE A 174 -11.55 4.21 6.30
C PHE A 174 -10.75 3.68 7.50
N ASP A 175 -9.54 4.20 7.72
CA ASP A 175 -8.71 3.76 8.85
C ASP A 175 -9.34 4.14 10.20
N ASN A 176 -10.01 5.28 10.29
CA ASN A 176 -10.78 5.63 11.49
C ASN A 176 -11.97 4.67 11.69
N PHE A 177 -12.69 4.35 10.60
CA PHE A 177 -13.79 3.40 10.66
C PHE A 177 -13.33 2.02 11.18
N ILE A 178 -12.25 1.47 10.63
CA ILE A 178 -11.77 0.14 11.03
C ILE A 178 -11.14 0.14 12.43
N ASN A 179 -10.49 1.23 12.84
CA ASN A 179 -9.95 1.35 14.21
C ASN A 179 -11.08 1.40 15.25
N ASP A 180 -12.17 2.09 14.95
CA ASP A 180 -13.30 2.24 15.88
C ASP A 180 -14.19 0.97 15.89
N MET A 181 -14.40 0.32 14.73
CA MET A 181 -15.29 -0.86 14.61
C MET A 181 -14.59 -2.21 14.76
N GLY A 182 -13.29 -2.27 14.56
CA GLY A 182 -12.53 -3.52 14.42
C GLY A 182 -12.85 -4.31 13.16
N GLU A 183 -12.15 -5.43 12.98
CA GLU A 183 -12.37 -6.37 11.89
C GLU A 183 -13.77 -7.00 11.97
N ARG A 184 -14.35 -7.33 10.82
CA ARG A 184 -15.66 -7.98 10.78
C ARG A 184 -15.54 -9.39 11.36
N PRO A 185 -16.23 -9.73 12.47
CA PRO A 185 -15.97 -10.97 13.19
C PRO A 185 -16.17 -12.23 12.34
N THR A 186 -17.19 -12.24 11.47
CA THR A 186 -17.40 -13.34 10.51
C THR A 186 -18.02 -12.84 9.22
N LYS A 187 -17.99 -13.68 8.17
CA LYS A 187 -18.60 -13.35 6.87
C LYS A 187 -20.10 -13.02 6.90
N ASN A 188 -20.79 -13.46 7.96
CA ASN A 188 -22.23 -13.30 8.14
C ASN A 188 -22.58 -12.02 8.90
N HIS A 189 -21.59 -11.32 9.47
CA HIS A 189 -21.81 -10.03 10.13
C HIS A 189 -21.99 -8.91 9.10
N GLN A 190 -22.81 -7.94 9.47
CA GLN A 190 -23.15 -6.73 8.73
C GLN A 190 -23.07 -5.57 9.71
N ILE A 191 -22.78 -4.36 9.20
CA ILE A 191 -22.93 -3.18 10.03
C ILE A 191 -24.41 -2.89 10.23
N ASP A 192 -24.79 -2.61 11.46
CA ASP A 192 -26.12 -2.16 11.82
C ASP A 192 -26.03 -1.02 12.83
N ARG A 193 -27.09 -0.21 12.88
CA ARG A 193 -27.20 0.84 13.88
C ARG A 193 -27.95 0.32 15.10
N ILE A 194 -27.49 0.73 16.28
CA ILE A 194 -28.16 0.40 17.55
C ILE A 194 -29.52 1.11 17.59
N ASP A 195 -29.52 2.41 17.28
CA ASP A 195 -30.70 3.23 17.05
C ASP A 195 -30.82 3.58 15.55
N ASN A 196 -31.91 3.12 14.94
CA ASN A 196 -32.18 3.24 13.51
C ASN A 196 -32.47 4.66 13.04
N ASP A 197 -32.77 5.58 13.95
CA ASP A 197 -33.09 6.98 13.67
C ASP A 197 -31.85 7.90 13.84
N LYS A 198 -30.74 7.37 14.37
CA LYS A 198 -29.47 8.08 14.54
C LYS A 198 -28.46 7.83 13.41
N ASN A 199 -27.40 8.64 13.40
CA ASN A 199 -26.32 8.60 12.41
C ASN A 199 -25.39 7.39 12.58
N TYR A 200 -24.56 7.11 11.57
CA TYR A 200 -23.45 6.17 11.71
C TYR A 200 -22.29 6.82 12.47
N ASN A 201 -21.94 6.26 13.62
CA ASN A 201 -20.80 6.66 14.45
C ASN A 201 -20.41 5.48 15.37
N PRO A 202 -19.25 5.52 16.04
CA PRO A 202 -18.78 4.42 16.90
C PRO A 202 -19.77 4.01 17.98
N GLU A 203 -20.48 4.98 18.57
CA GLU A 203 -21.40 4.75 19.69
C GLU A 203 -22.73 4.14 19.25
N ASN A 204 -23.13 4.35 18.00
CA ASN A 204 -24.42 3.92 17.46
C ASN A 204 -24.30 2.78 16.44
N CYS A 205 -23.13 2.18 16.26
CA CYS A 205 -22.91 1.13 15.25
C CYS A 205 -22.30 -0.11 15.86
N LYS A 206 -22.70 -1.27 15.34
CA LYS A 206 -22.15 -2.56 15.74
C LYS A 206 -22.19 -3.57 14.60
N TRP A 207 -21.35 -4.58 14.70
CA TRP A 207 -21.45 -5.78 13.86
C TRP A 207 -22.61 -6.64 14.36
N VAL A 208 -23.54 -6.98 13.45
CA VAL A 208 -24.65 -7.89 13.72
C VAL A 208 -24.76 -8.95 12.65
N THR A 209 -25.19 -10.13 13.03
CA THR A 209 -25.63 -11.17 12.11
C THR A 209 -27.04 -10.89 11.58
N ARG A 210 -27.39 -11.51 10.45
CA ARG A 210 -28.75 -11.40 9.87
C ARG A 210 -29.86 -11.87 10.83
N SER A 211 -29.59 -12.86 11.67
CA SER A 211 -30.50 -13.33 12.71
C SER A 211 -30.73 -12.26 13.78
N GLU A 212 -29.68 -11.56 14.22
CA GLU A 212 -29.78 -10.44 15.17
C GLU A 212 -30.52 -9.24 14.56
N ASN A 213 -30.25 -8.89 13.30
CA ASN A 213 -30.95 -7.79 12.63
C ASN A 213 -32.44 -8.13 12.38
N THR A 214 -32.78 -9.38 12.08
CA THR A 214 -34.19 -9.81 11.95
C THR A 214 -34.95 -9.67 13.27
N LEU A 215 -34.25 -9.81 14.40
CA LEU A 215 -34.78 -9.49 15.72
C LEU A 215 -34.89 -7.98 15.95
N ASN A 216 -34.19 -7.09 15.24
CA ASN A 216 -34.32 -5.64 15.40
C ASN A 216 -35.28 -4.97 14.42
N LYS A 217 -35.89 -5.71 13.49
CA LYS A 217 -36.93 -5.18 12.58
C LYS A 217 -38.12 -4.64 13.39
N ARG A 218 -38.75 -3.56 12.90
CA ARG A 218 -40.02 -3.03 13.42
C ARG A 218 -41.05 -4.16 13.51
N HIS A 219 -41.28 -4.69 14.71
CA HIS A 219 -42.42 -5.54 14.98
C HIS A 219 -43.62 -4.64 15.22
N LYS A 220 -44.78 -4.98 14.64
CA LYS A 220 -46.05 -4.38 15.06
C LYS A 220 -46.20 -4.67 16.57
N LEU A 221 -46.31 -3.63 17.37
CA LEU A 221 -46.48 -3.78 18.82
C LEU A 221 -47.77 -4.55 19.09
N GLY A 222 -47.72 -5.47 20.05
CA GLY A 222 -48.91 -6.19 20.52
C GLY A 222 -49.82 -5.28 21.35
N LYS A 223 -50.91 -5.82 21.89
CA LYS A 223 -51.87 -5.05 22.72
C LYS A 223 -51.23 -4.32 23.91
N SER A 224 -50.11 -4.82 24.43
CA SER A 224 -49.37 -4.16 25.51
C SER A 224 -48.74 -2.84 25.11
N GLY A 225 -48.49 -2.59 23.81
CA GLY A 225 -47.65 -1.47 23.36
C GLY A 225 -46.15 -1.68 23.61
N PHE A 226 -45.76 -2.78 24.27
CA PHE A 226 -44.36 -3.05 24.62
C PHE A 226 -43.90 -4.36 23.98
N ARG A 227 -42.71 -4.30 23.37
CA ARG A 227 -42.09 -5.48 22.80
C ARG A 227 -41.84 -6.53 23.88
N ASN A 228 -42.04 -7.81 23.54
CA ASN A 228 -41.80 -8.93 24.44
C ASN A 228 -42.60 -8.89 25.76
N ILE A 229 -43.65 -8.06 25.81
CA ILE A 229 -44.65 -8.04 26.86
C ILE A 229 -45.98 -8.49 26.26
N ILE A 230 -46.57 -9.55 26.79
CA ILE A 230 -47.95 -9.92 26.47
C ILE A 230 -48.86 -9.36 27.56
N LEU A 231 -49.87 -8.59 27.14
CA LEU A 231 -50.97 -8.16 28.00
C LEU A 231 -52.08 -9.22 27.92
N GLU A 232 -52.45 -9.77 29.07
CA GLU A 232 -53.61 -10.63 29.23
C GLU A 232 -54.65 -9.90 30.10
N ASP A 233 -55.61 -9.28 29.43
CA ASP A 233 -56.71 -8.57 30.07
C ASP A 233 -57.88 -9.52 30.34
N ARG A 234 -58.36 -9.49 31.59
CA ARG A 234 -59.57 -10.14 32.11
C ARG A 234 -59.53 -11.66 32.27
N ILE A 235 -58.76 -12.12 33.25
CA ILE A 235 -59.10 -13.35 34.00
C ILE A 235 -59.50 -12.92 35.42
N LYS A 236 -60.77 -13.07 35.80
CA LYS A 236 -61.29 -12.76 37.16
C LYS A 236 -60.99 -11.32 37.65
N SER A 237 -61.19 -10.32 36.80
CA SER A 237 -60.99 -8.89 37.13
C SER A 237 -59.54 -8.46 37.44
N LYS A 238 -58.54 -9.27 37.08
CA LYS A 238 -57.11 -8.91 37.17
C LYS A 238 -56.47 -8.87 35.79
N THR A 239 -55.56 -7.92 35.60
CA THR A 239 -54.69 -7.79 34.42
C THR A 239 -53.33 -8.40 34.73
N TYR A 240 -52.78 -9.13 33.75
CA TYR A 240 -51.45 -9.72 33.87
C TYR A 240 -50.55 -9.30 32.70
N TYR A 241 -49.27 -9.10 33.01
CA TYR A 241 -48.22 -8.84 32.05
C TYR A 241 -47.25 -10.01 32.03
N TYR A 242 -46.95 -10.54 30.84
CA TYR A 242 -45.93 -11.58 30.69
C TYR A 242 -44.68 -11.03 30.03
N ALA A 243 -43.58 -11.03 30.76
CA ALA A 243 -42.26 -10.81 30.21
C ALA A 243 -41.79 -12.09 29.51
N LEU A 244 -41.44 -11.99 28.22
CA LEU A 244 -40.98 -13.15 27.45
C LEU A 244 -39.71 -12.87 26.65
N LEU A 245 -38.90 -13.90 26.47
CA LEU A 245 -37.81 -13.85 25.50
C LEU A 245 -37.64 -15.21 24.83
N LYS A 246 -37.77 -15.23 23.50
CA LYS A 246 -37.53 -16.42 22.67
C LYS A 246 -36.19 -16.30 21.94
N ARG A 247 -35.27 -17.23 22.17
CA ARG A 247 -33.94 -17.28 21.54
C ARG A 247 -33.50 -18.72 21.34
N GLN A 248 -32.86 -18.99 20.21
CA GLN A 248 -32.29 -20.31 19.88
C GLN A 248 -33.28 -21.49 20.07
N GLY A 249 -34.58 -21.27 19.80
CA GLY A 249 -35.63 -22.27 19.99
C GLY A 249 -36.25 -22.32 21.39
N TYR A 250 -35.62 -21.73 22.41
CA TYR A 250 -36.07 -21.76 23.80
C TYR A 250 -36.77 -20.46 24.21
N THR A 251 -37.65 -20.55 25.23
CA THR A 251 -38.46 -19.42 25.71
C THR A 251 -38.37 -19.28 27.23
N ARG A 252 -37.98 -18.09 27.70
CA ARG A 252 -38.25 -17.66 29.09
C ARG A 252 -39.56 -16.88 29.13
N LYS A 253 -40.39 -17.15 30.13
CA LYS A 253 -41.68 -16.48 30.33
C LYS A 253 -41.99 -16.37 31.83
N SER A 254 -42.20 -15.15 32.30
CA SER A 254 -42.64 -14.85 33.68
C SER A 254 -43.89 -13.97 33.68
N ARG A 255 -44.68 -14.04 34.74
CA ARG A 255 -45.97 -13.35 34.87
C ARG A 255 -45.92 -12.37 36.04
N TYR A 256 -46.43 -11.15 35.82
CA TYR A 256 -46.52 -10.06 36.78
C TYR A 256 -47.90 -9.42 36.75
N THR A 257 -48.27 -8.74 37.83
CA THR A 257 -49.52 -7.95 37.92
C THR A 257 -49.31 -6.48 37.59
N ASP A 258 -48.06 -6.03 37.53
CA ASP A 258 -47.68 -4.67 37.20
C ASP A 258 -46.78 -4.64 35.95
N LEU A 259 -46.94 -3.58 35.15
CA LEU A 259 -46.25 -3.42 33.88
C LEU A 259 -44.75 -3.19 34.08
N GLU A 260 -44.37 -2.41 35.09
CA GLU A 260 -42.98 -1.99 35.33
C GLU A 260 -42.09 -3.18 35.66
N THR A 261 -42.52 -4.07 36.57
CA THR A 261 -41.79 -5.30 36.89
C THR A 261 -41.69 -6.22 35.68
N ALA A 262 -42.74 -6.29 34.84
CA ALA A 262 -42.67 -7.06 33.60
C ALA A 262 -41.65 -6.47 32.61
N LEU A 263 -41.55 -5.14 32.50
CA LEU A 263 -40.56 -4.46 31.67
C LEU A 263 -39.14 -4.71 32.19
N ASN A 264 -38.91 -4.53 33.49
CA ASN A 264 -37.62 -4.80 34.13
C ASN A 264 -37.19 -6.26 33.93
N LYS A 265 -38.13 -7.21 34.04
CA LYS A 265 -37.83 -8.61 33.79
C LYS A 265 -37.47 -8.90 32.33
N ARG A 266 -38.21 -8.30 31.39
CA ARG A 266 -37.90 -8.41 29.96
C ARG A 266 -36.47 -7.93 29.70
N ASP A 267 -36.09 -6.81 30.27
CA ASP A 267 -34.77 -6.21 30.06
C ASP A 267 -33.67 -7.07 30.67
N LEU A 268 -33.89 -7.63 31.86
CA LEU A 268 -33.00 -8.63 32.45
C LEU A 268 -32.81 -9.84 31.53
N TYR A 269 -33.88 -10.41 30.95
CA TYR A 269 -33.74 -11.53 30.02
C TYR A 269 -32.90 -11.19 28.80
N ILE A 270 -33.04 -9.96 28.27
CA ILE A 270 -32.26 -9.48 27.14
C ILE A 270 -30.79 -9.32 27.53
N GLU A 271 -30.52 -8.72 28.69
CA GLU A 271 -29.18 -8.53 29.23
C GLU A 271 -28.47 -9.87 29.46
N GLU A 272 -29.12 -10.81 30.14
CA GLU A 272 -28.56 -12.15 30.40
C GLU A 272 -28.22 -12.90 29.10
N TYR A 273 -29.09 -12.81 28.09
CA TYR A 273 -28.82 -13.41 26.79
C TYR A 273 -27.65 -12.73 26.09
N ASN A 274 -27.61 -11.40 26.09
CA ASN A 274 -26.52 -10.64 25.45
C ASN A 274 -25.17 -10.90 26.14
N LYS A 275 -25.17 -11.09 27.47
CA LYS A 275 -23.97 -11.37 28.26
C LYS A 275 -23.42 -12.77 27.99
N ASN A 276 -24.27 -13.79 27.95
CA ASN A 276 -23.83 -15.16 27.67
C ASN A 276 -24.95 -16.01 27.03
N PRO A 277 -25.03 -16.07 25.69
CA PRO A 277 -26.09 -16.81 24.98
C PRO A 277 -26.11 -18.30 25.29
N LYS A 278 -24.95 -18.94 25.49
CA LYS A 278 -24.86 -20.39 25.79
C LYS A 278 -25.43 -20.70 27.16
N LYS A 279 -24.96 -19.97 28.19
CA LYS A 279 -25.46 -20.11 29.56
C LYS A 279 -26.96 -19.80 29.64
N TRP A 280 -27.42 -18.76 28.93
CA TRP A 280 -28.84 -18.43 28.89
C TRP A 280 -29.70 -19.61 28.40
N VAL A 281 -29.26 -20.33 27.35
CA VAL A 281 -29.94 -21.52 26.84
C VAL A 281 -29.92 -22.66 27.87
N GLU A 282 -28.77 -22.97 28.45
CA GLU A 282 -28.64 -24.01 29.49
C GLU A 282 -29.55 -23.74 30.69
N ASP A 283 -29.54 -22.52 31.21
CA ASP A 283 -30.37 -22.08 32.32
C ASP A 283 -31.87 -22.12 31.96
N THR A 284 -32.22 -21.82 30.71
CA THR A 284 -33.61 -21.91 30.24
C THR A 284 -34.09 -23.35 30.17
N ILE A 285 -33.24 -24.28 29.66
CA ILE A 285 -33.53 -25.72 29.63
C ILE A 285 -33.73 -26.26 31.05
N LYS A 286 -32.82 -25.89 31.97
CA LYS A 286 -32.85 -26.33 33.37
C LYS A 286 -33.91 -25.60 34.21
N LYS A 287 -34.58 -24.58 33.67
CA LYS A 287 -35.46 -23.64 34.41
C LYS A 287 -34.77 -22.95 35.59
N ASN A 288 -33.45 -22.79 35.51
CA ASN A 288 -32.60 -22.11 36.49
C ASN A 288 -32.45 -20.63 36.13
N TYR A 289 -33.56 -19.91 36.07
CA TYR A 289 -33.58 -18.46 35.90
C TYR A 289 -34.51 -17.85 36.93
N LEU A 290 -34.18 -16.66 37.41
CA LEU A 290 -35.06 -15.90 38.30
C LEU A 290 -36.42 -15.76 37.62
N LYS A 291 -37.49 -16.24 38.23
CA LYS A 291 -38.85 -16.05 37.71
C LYS A 291 -39.42 -14.70 38.07
#